data_AF-A0A6J4J6E4-F1
#
_entry.id   AF-A0A6J4J6E4-F1
#
_cell.length_a   1.000
_cell.length_b   1.000
_cell.length_c   1.000
_cell.angle_alpha   90.00
_cell.angle_beta   90.00
_cell.angle_gamma   90.00
#
_symmetry.space_group_name_H-M   'P 1'
#
loop_
_entity.id
_entity.type
_entity.pdbx_description
1 polymer ?
#
loop_
_entity_poly.entity_id
_entity_poly.type
_entity_poly.pdbx_seq_one_letter_code
_entity_poly.pdbx_strand_id
1 'polypeptide(L)'
;MRRMLAMVAVLGLVAVACGGGEATDAGPVPGKPAGSETTADPGTSTTGPSPTASGTPTTVPASTTQVAVWLVRGETLESVTRTVPRVPGIGAEAVKALLSGPTTAETRSGFTTAVPKDTRFIGLVIDGNGIARVDLTRDFESGGGSLGLTLRLAQVTCTLNQFPSVRGVRFALAGELVSVFSGNGIVIDKPVTCDSYREVLGRPGDTASFAGIWPFATKAELDAYAGGADRTYRDPVATARDFAVKYLGMDNPVDFPSRSTGPGTVEVPMGFRYGEGRTPVPSPRATFVVVVRQLGAQGASGPWTVVEATASNILVTTPKAGDEVGSPVRVTGQAHAFEGTVNVQVREDGMVAGQALGRGFVTGGGDQLRPYSGDITFRSPGKPGGAIVLTELSAADGQGILRATVVKVRF
;
A
#
# COMPACT_ATOMS: atom_id res chain seq x y z
N MET A 1 -42.20 -45.65 -27.72
CA MET A 1 -43.53 -45.22 -27.23
C MET A 1 -43.42 -43.78 -26.76
N ARG A 2 -44.18 -42.87 -27.39
CA ARG A 2 -44.33 -41.45 -27.04
C ARG A 2 -45.15 -41.30 -25.75
N ARG A 3 -44.75 -40.43 -24.81
CA ARG A 3 -45.61 -39.59 -23.92
C ARG A 3 -44.74 -38.43 -23.38
N MET A 4 -44.87 -37.19 -23.85
CA MET A 4 -45.90 -36.14 -23.64
C MET A 4 -45.52 -35.13 -22.53
N LEU A 5 -45.59 -33.85 -22.93
CA LEU A 5 -45.43 -32.59 -22.20
C LEU A 5 -46.11 -32.52 -20.83
N ALA A 6 -45.51 -31.76 -19.91
CA ALA A 6 -46.24 -30.81 -19.06
C ALA A 6 -45.32 -29.64 -18.66
N MET A 7 -45.61 -28.48 -19.25
CA MET A 7 -45.02 -27.17 -19.00
C MET A 7 -45.85 -26.52 -17.89
N VAL A 8 -45.26 -26.19 -16.75
CA VAL A 8 -45.93 -25.42 -15.69
C VAL A 8 -45.16 -24.13 -15.50
N ALA A 9 -45.75 -23.04 -16.00
CA ALA A 9 -45.35 -21.67 -15.71
C ALA A 9 -45.88 -21.28 -14.33
N VAL A 10 -45.01 -20.88 -13.41
CA VAL A 10 -45.39 -20.22 -12.16
C VAL A 10 -44.90 -18.77 -12.24
N LEU A 11 -45.86 -17.88 -12.40
CA LEU A 11 -45.73 -16.44 -12.32
C LEU A 11 -45.88 -16.06 -10.83
N GLY A 12 -44.86 -15.44 -10.21
CA GLY A 12 -44.88 -15.08 -8.80
C GLY A 12 -44.20 -13.74 -8.53
N LEU A 13 -45.02 -12.75 -8.16
CA LEU A 13 -44.79 -11.38 -7.70
C LEU A 13 -43.34 -10.95 -7.36
N VAL A 14 -42.90 -9.84 -7.99
CA VAL A 14 -41.81 -8.99 -7.49
C VAL A 14 -42.43 -7.91 -6.59
N ALA A 15 -42.17 -7.98 -5.28
CA ALA A 15 -42.42 -6.89 -4.36
C ALA A 15 -41.16 -6.00 -4.29
N VAL A 16 -41.29 -4.75 -4.71
CA VAL A 16 -40.27 -3.71 -4.55
C VAL A 16 -40.25 -3.29 -3.09
N ALA A 17 -39.22 -3.71 -2.35
CA ALA A 17 -38.93 -3.22 -1.02
C ALA A 17 -37.88 -2.10 -1.12
N CYS A 18 -38.35 -0.84 -1.13
CA CYS A 18 -37.50 0.31 -0.83
C CYS A 18 -37.22 0.33 0.68
N GLY A 19 -36.06 -0.22 1.09
CA GLY A 19 -35.52 -0.06 2.43
C GLY A 19 -34.48 1.06 2.46
N GLY A 20 -34.90 2.27 2.84
CA GLY A 20 -33.97 3.35 3.16
C GLY A 20 -33.24 3.05 4.46
N GLY A 21 -31.94 2.75 4.36
CA GLY A 21 -31.07 2.64 5.53
C GLY A 21 -30.69 4.03 6.02
N GLU A 22 -31.23 4.45 7.16
CA GLU A 22 -30.82 5.65 7.88
C GLU A 22 -29.35 5.52 8.32
N ALA A 23 -28.54 6.50 7.94
CA ALA A 23 -27.19 6.69 8.45
C ALA A 23 -27.28 7.05 9.94
N THR A 24 -26.69 6.24 10.81
CA THR A 24 -26.63 6.51 12.24
C THR A 24 -25.38 7.31 12.61
N ASP A 25 -25.60 8.31 13.47
CA ASP A 25 -24.65 9.35 13.88
C ASP A 25 -23.55 8.81 14.81
N ALA A 26 -22.34 9.34 14.67
CA ALA A 26 -21.12 8.88 15.37
C ALA A 26 -20.85 9.59 16.70
N GLY A 27 -21.80 10.37 17.21
CA GLY A 27 -21.77 10.96 18.56
C GLY A 27 -20.75 12.11 18.76
N PRO A 28 -21.02 13.08 19.65
CA PRO A 28 -20.11 14.19 19.91
C PRO A 28 -19.06 13.88 20.99
N VAL A 29 -17.93 14.61 20.92
CA VAL A 29 -16.83 14.59 21.89
C VAL A 29 -17.09 15.60 23.02
N PRO A 30 -16.81 15.33 24.30
CA PRO A 30 -17.13 16.26 25.40
C PRO A 30 -16.20 17.48 25.46
N GLY A 31 -16.78 18.69 25.49
CA GLY A 31 -16.10 19.95 25.79
C GLY A 31 -16.72 20.64 27.01
N LYS A 32 -15.88 21.11 27.94
CA LYS A 32 -16.20 21.74 29.24
C LYS A 32 -16.69 23.20 29.08
N PRO A 33 -17.58 23.73 29.95
CA PRO A 33 -18.29 25.00 29.69
C PRO A 33 -17.70 26.30 30.30
N ALA A 34 -17.91 27.38 29.53
CA ALA A 34 -18.37 28.76 29.83
C ALA A 34 -17.64 29.77 30.75
N GLY A 35 -17.67 31.03 30.30
CA GLY A 35 -17.61 32.32 31.03
C GLY A 35 -17.53 33.50 30.03
N SER A 36 -18.64 34.20 29.70
CA SER A 36 -19.12 35.52 30.22
C SER A 36 -18.09 36.65 30.11
N GLU A 37 -18.36 37.92 29.81
CA GLU A 37 -19.51 38.80 29.48
C GLU A 37 -18.85 40.18 29.17
N THR A 38 -19.46 41.11 28.42
CA THR A 38 -19.45 42.57 28.73
C THR A 38 -20.36 43.37 27.79
N THR A 39 -21.14 44.23 28.45
CA THR A 39 -22.19 45.19 28.11
C THR A 39 -21.74 46.45 27.34
N ALA A 40 -22.63 47.05 26.52
CA ALA A 40 -22.89 48.51 26.48
C ALA A 40 -24.17 48.87 25.69
N ASP A 41 -24.78 49.99 26.12
CA ASP A 41 -26.18 50.44 26.05
C ASP A 41 -26.51 51.36 24.81
N PRO A 42 -27.60 52.17 24.72
CA PRO A 42 -28.51 52.16 23.58
C PRO A 42 -28.53 53.47 22.78
N GLY A 43 -29.12 53.44 21.57
CA GLY A 43 -29.32 54.64 20.76
C GLY A 43 -30.56 54.52 19.90
N THR A 44 -31.64 55.15 20.34
CA THR A 44 -32.93 55.25 19.66
C THR A 44 -32.86 56.28 18.52
N SER A 45 -33.37 55.94 17.33
CA SER A 45 -33.93 56.91 16.37
C SER A 45 -34.83 56.22 15.33
N THR A 46 -35.81 57.00 14.89
CA THR A 46 -37.14 56.61 14.42
C THR A 46 -37.25 56.39 12.91
N THR A 47 -38.24 55.56 12.55
CA THR A 47 -38.82 55.10 11.27
C THR A 47 -38.69 55.93 9.98
N GLY A 48 -38.47 55.21 8.87
CA GLY A 48 -38.85 55.55 7.48
C GLY A 48 -38.86 54.28 6.59
N PRO A 49 -39.76 54.12 5.60
CA PRO A 49 -40.13 52.81 5.06
C PRO A 49 -39.16 52.26 4.00
N SER A 50 -39.14 50.93 3.98
CA SER A 50 -38.42 50.01 3.09
C SER A 50 -38.66 50.25 1.59
N PRO A 51 -37.61 50.14 0.77
CA PRO A 51 -37.68 49.40 -0.48
C PRO A 51 -36.81 48.14 -0.41
N THR A 52 -37.43 47.04 -0.80
CA THR A 52 -36.87 45.69 -1.02
C THR A 52 -35.46 45.73 -1.63
N ALA A 53 -34.44 45.45 -0.81
CA ALA A 53 -33.13 45.07 -1.29
C ALA A 53 -33.13 43.56 -1.58
N SER A 54 -32.83 43.20 -2.83
CA SER A 54 -32.46 41.85 -3.23
C SER A 54 -31.39 41.30 -2.28
N GLY A 55 -31.76 40.29 -1.50
CA GLY A 55 -30.85 39.61 -0.60
C GLY A 55 -29.72 38.96 -1.37
N THR A 56 -28.51 39.48 -1.20
CA THR A 56 -27.30 38.68 -1.34
C THR A 56 -27.44 37.47 -0.41
N PRO A 57 -27.25 36.21 -0.85
CA PRO A 57 -27.33 35.09 0.05
C PRO A 57 -26.26 35.26 1.13
N THR A 58 -26.69 35.52 2.35
CA THR A 58 -25.83 35.48 3.52
C THR A 58 -25.40 34.03 3.68
N THR A 59 -24.17 33.71 3.29
CA THR A 59 -23.56 32.40 3.54
C THR A 59 -23.45 32.24 5.05
N VAL A 60 -24.38 31.48 5.64
CA VAL A 60 -24.24 30.99 7.02
C VAL A 60 -22.86 30.33 7.12
N PRO A 61 -22.00 30.72 8.08
CA PRO A 61 -20.71 30.06 8.22
C PRO A 61 -20.97 28.58 8.50
N ALA A 62 -20.57 27.72 7.56
CA ALA A 62 -20.70 26.28 7.70
C ALA A 62 -19.98 25.87 8.98
N SER A 63 -20.70 25.29 9.94
CA SER A 63 -20.09 24.81 11.18
C SER A 63 -19.02 23.79 10.84
N THR A 64 -17.79 24.01 11.31
CA THR A 64 -16.68 23.10 11.10
C THR A 64 -16.33 22.35 12.38
N THR A 65 -15.51 21.32 12.24
CA THR A 65 -14.91 20.59 13.35
C THR A 65 -13.54 20.08 12.96
N GLN A 66 -12.74 19.71 13.96
CA GLN A 66 -11.41 19.15 13.76
C GLN A 66 -11.49 17.62 13.76
N VAL A 67 -10.78 17.01 12.83
CA VAL A 67 -10.57 15.55 12.73
C VAL A 67 -9.08 15.28 12.55
N ALA A 68 -8.62 14.11 12.99
CA ALA A 68 -7.28 13.64 12.67
C ALA A 68 -7.29 12.99 11.28
N VAL A 69 -6.29 13.29 10.45
CA VAL A 69 -5.95 12.50 9.26
C VAL A 69 -4.53 11.99 9.42
N TRP A 70 -4.29 10.73 9.06
CA TRP A 70 -2.98 10.12 9.19
C TRP A 70 -2.19 10.27 7.90
N LEU A 71 -1.05 10.95 7.98
CA LEU A 71 -0.13 11.18 6.87
C LEU A 71 1.19 10.46 7.09
N VAL A 72 1.95 10.28 6.01
CA VAL A 72 3.25 9.63 6.06
C VAL A 72 4.32 10.66 6.41
N ARG A 73 5.21 10.33 7.34
CA ARG A 73 6.50 11.02 7.52
C ARG A 73 7.60 9.97 7.57
N GLY A 74 8.51 10.02 6.61
CA GLY A 74 9.49 8.95 6.41
C GLY A 74 8.79 7.63 6.07
N GLU A 75 8.96 6.62 6.92
CA GLU A 75 8.33 5.29 6.78
C GLU A 75 7.25 5.04 7.84
N THR A 76 6.83 6.10 8.53
CA THR A 76 5.86 6.04 9.64
C THR A 76 4.64 6.92 9.38
N LEU A 77 3.57 6.65 10.11
CA LEU A 77 2.36 7.45 10.13
C LEU A 77 2.30 8.34 11.36
N GLU A 78 1.89 9.57 11.10
CA GLU A 78 1.62 10.59 12.11
C GLU A 78 0.29 11.27 11.80
N SER A 79 -0.48 11.60 12.84
CA SER A 79 -1.74 12.32 12.68
C SER A 79 -1.50 13.81 12.53
N VAL A 80 -2.14 14.44 11.56
CA VAL A 80 -2.29 15.89 11.45
C VAL A 80 -3.76 16.27 11.59
N THR A 81 -4.02 17.44 12.16
CA THR A 81 -5.39 17.91 12.36
C THR A 81 -5.91 18.61 11.11
N ARG A 82 -7.13 18.26 10.68
CA ARG A 82 -7.83 18.90 9.57
C ARG A 82 -9.16 19.47 10.02
N THR A 83 -9.49 20.63 9.47
CA THR A 83 -10.81 21.26 9.63
C THR A 83 -11.73 20.73 8.53
N VAL A 84 -12.83 20.11 8.91
CA VAL A 84 -13.84 19.56 7.99
C VAL A 84 -15.24 20.09 8.33
N PRO A 85 -16.19 20.05 7.38
CA PRO A 85 -17.59 20.35 7.68
C PRO A 85 -18.14 19.43 8.78
N ARG A 86 -18.88 20.01 9.73
CA ARG A 86 -19.61 19.24 10.74
C ARG A 86 -20.92 18.75 10.14
N VAL A 87 -20.95 17.48 9.74
CA VAL A 87 -22.10 16.81 9.12
C VAL A 87 -22.34 15.42 9.73
N PRO A 88 -23.57 14.90 9.68
CA PRO A 88 -23.80 13.47 9.87
C PRO A 88 -22.91 12.65 8.92
N GLY A 89 -22.25 11.61 9.42
CA GLY A 89 -21.30 10.83 8.62
C GLY A 89 -19.92 11.48 8.47
N ILE A 90 -19.46 12.22 9.47
CA ILE A 90 -18.14 12.88 9.53
C ILE A 90 -16.94 12.00 9.11
N GLY A 91 -17.03 10.68 9.28
CA GLY A 91 -16.02 9.73 8.80
C GLY A 91 -15.76 9.82 7.29
N ALA A 92 -16.80 10.11 6.48
CA ALA A 92 -16.65 10.32 5.04
C ALA A 92 -15.86 11.60 4.75
N GLU A 93 -16.09 12.68 5.51
CA GLU A 93 -15.35 13.93 5.36
C GLU A 93 -13.89 13.78 5.79
N ALA A 94 -13.61 12.99 6.83
CA ALA A 94 -12.23 12.68 7.24
C ALA A 94 -11.47 11.91 6.14
N VAL A 95 -12.11 10.93 5.49
CA VAL A 95 -11.50 10.20 4.36
C VAL A 95 -11.26 11.14 3.18
N LYS A 96 -12.23 11.98 2.80
CA LYS A 96 -12.04 12.97 1.72
C LYS A 96 -10.90 13.96 2.02
N ALA A 97 -10.79 14.40 3.27
CA ALA A 97 -9.69 15.26 3.71
C ALA A 97 -8.33 14.56 3.59
N LEU A 98 -8.25 13.27 3.92
CA LEU A 98 -7.07 12.43 3.71
C LEU A 98 -6.72 12.31 2.21
N LEU A 99 -7.71 12.01 1.35
CA LEU A 99 -7.50 11.86 -0.10
C LEU A 99 -7.06 13.16 -0.78
N SER A 100 -7.33 14.32 -0.17
CA SER A 100 -6.82 15.61 -0.65
C SER A 100 -5.29 15.76 -0.50
N GLY A 101 -4.66 14.86 0.25
CA GLY A 101 -3.22 14.81 0.43
C GLY A 101 -2.65 15.87 1.40
N PRO A 102 -1.32 15.89 1.60
CA PRO A 102 -0.65 16.87 2.44
C PRO A 102 -0.77 18.29 1.86
N THR A 103 -0.93 19.28 2.73
CA THR A 103 -0.86 20.69 2.36
C THR A 103 0.58 21.10 2.04
N THR A 104 0.78 22.24 1.36
CA THR A 104 2.14 22.74 1.09
C THR A 104 2.95 23.00 2.36
N ALA A 105 2.31 23.41 3.46
CA ALA A 105 2.99 23.57 4.75
C ALA A 105 3.45 22.22 5.31
N GLU A 106 2.57 21.22 5.29
CA GLU A 106 2.88 19.87 5.75
C GLU A 106 3.98 19.21 4.90
N THR A 107 3.95 19.38 3.57
CA THR A 107 5.03 18.88 2.69
C THR A 107 6.38 19.50 3.04
N ARG A 108 6.44 20.80 3.38
CA ARG A 108 7.67 21.44 3.86
C ARG A 108 8.13 20.89 5.21
N SER A 109 7.19 20.42 6.03
CA SER A 109 7.45 19.71 7.29
C SER A 109 7.68 18.20 7.12
N GLY A 110 7.95 17.74 5.90
CA GLY A 110 8.33 16.37 5.58
C GLY A 110 7.17 15.37 5.47
N PHE A 111 5.91 15.84 5.48
CA PHE A 111 4.76 14.96 5.29
C PHE A 111 4.50 14.64 3.82
N THR A 112 4.12 13.39 3.58
CA THR A 112 3.75 12.84 2.28
C THR A 112 2.47 12.00 2.42
N THR A 113 2.00 11.42 1.31
CA THR A 113 0.90 10.45 1.31
C THR A 113 1.28 9.25 0.45
N ALA A 114 0.90 8.05 0.89
CA ALA A 114 1.00 6.83 0.09
C ALA A 114 -0.26 6.59 -0.76
N VAL A 115 -1.31 7.39 -0.57
CA VAL A 115 -2.55 7.33 -1.38
C VAL A 115 -2.29 7.89 -2.78
N PRO A 116 -2.55 7.15 -3.87
CA PRO A 116 -2.42 7.65 -5.24
C PRO A 116 -3.34 8.84 -5.49
N LYS A 117 -2.81 9.85 -6.20
CA LYS A 117 -3.52 11.10 -6.50
C LYS A 117 -4.87 10.91 -7.22
N ASP A 118 -5.02 9.81 -7.97
CA ASP A 118 -6.22 9.53 -8.77
C ASP A 118 -7.27 8.73 -7.98
N THR A 119 -6.97 8.35 -6.74
CA THR A 119 -7.92 7.69 -5.83
C THR A 119 -9.08 8.60 -5.52
N ARG A 120 -10.32 8.11 -5.69
CA ARG A 120 -11.53 8.84 -5.30
C ARG A 120 -12.32 8.08 -4.26
N PHE A 121 -13.01 8.84 -3.41
CA PHE A 121 -13.97 8.31 -2.44
C PHE A 121 -15.30 7.98 -3.13
N ILE A 122 -15.80 6.76 -2.96
CA ILE A 122 -17.10 6.31 -3.47
C ILE A 122 -18.13 6.30 -2.34
N GLY A 123 -17.80 5.74 -1.18
CA GLY A 123 -18.73 5.66 -0.06
C GLY A 123 -18.14 5.12 1.23
N LEU A 124 -18.89 5.28 2.32
CA LEU A 124 -18.56 4.74 3.64
C LEU A 124 -19.85 4.25 4.30
N VAL A 125 -19.87 3.00 4.72
CA VAL A 125 -20.99 2.41 5.47
C VAL A 125 -20.44 1.77 6.74
N ILE A 126 -21.05 2.04 7.89
CA ILE A 126 -20.70 1.41 9.16
C ILE A 126 -21.87 0.50 9.54
N ASP A 127 -21.61 -0.78 9.78
CA ASP A 127 -22.64 -1.73 10.20
C ASP A 127 -22.92 -1.66 11.72
N GLY A 128 -23.95 -2.37 12.19
CA GLY A 128 -24.32 -2.40 13.61
C GLY A 128 -23.24 -3.01 14.53
N ASN A 129 -22.26 -3.72 13.97
CA ASN A 129 -21.12 -4.26 14.72
C ASN A 129 -19.95 -3.26 14.79
N GLY A 130 -20.07 -2.09 14.14
CA GLY A 130 -19.04 -1.07 14.05
C GLY A 130 -17.98 -1.36 13.00
N ILE A 131 -18.25 -2.22 12.01
CA ILE A 131 -17.31 -2.46 10.91
C ILE A 131 -17.58 -1.43 9.81
N ALA A 132 -16.61 -0.56 9.59
CA ALA A 132 -16.63 0.44 8.53
C ALA A 132 -16.17 -0.16 7.21
N ARG A 133 -17.08 -0.26 6.24
CA ARG A 133 -16.76 -0.56 4.84
C ARG A 133 -16.52 0.73 4.09
N VAL A 134 -15.27 1.03 3.76
CA VAL A 134 -14.86 2.17 2.93
C VAL A 134 -14.74 1.73 1.48
N ASP A 135 -15.38 2.44 0.57
CA ASP A 135 -15.40 2.18 -0.87
C ASP A 135 -14.63 3.28 -1.61
N LEU A 136 -13.61 2.88 -2.37
CA LEU A 136 -12.69 3.75 -3.10
C LEU A 136 -12.59 3.31 -4.57
N THR A 137 -12.06 4.15 -5.46
CA THR A 137 -11.76 3.72 -6.83
C THR A 137 -10.61 2.70 -6.87
N ARG A 138 -10.56 1.87 -7.93
CA ARG A 138 -9.49 0.88 -8.13
C ARG A 138 -8.09 1.50 -8.20
N ASP A 139 -7.97 2.80 -8.47
CA ASP A 139 -6.70 3.53 -8.39
C ASP A 139 -6.03 3.40 -7.02
N PHE A 140 -6.82 3.16 -5.96
CA PHE A 140 -6.30 2.93 -4.60
C PHE A 140 -5.33 1.75 -4.52
N GLU A 141 -5.46 0.73 -5.37
CA GLU A 141 -4.55 -0.43 -5.38
C GLU A 141 -3.23 -0.16 -6.10
N SER A 142 -3.16 0.96 -6.82
CA SER A 142 -2.06 1.19 -7.75
C SER A 142 -0.81 1.71 -7.06
N GLY A 143 0.31 1.04 -7.30
CA GLY A 143 1.62 1.53 -6.95
C GLY A 143 2.05 1.41 -5.49
N GLY A 144 3.32 1.71 -5.23
CA GLY A 144 3.91 1.94 -3.91
C GLY A 144 4.59 0.72 -3.27
N GLY A 145 4.60 -0.43 -3.94
CA GLY A 145 5.09 -1.67 -3.32
C GLY A 145 4.29 -2.13 -2.10
N SER A 146 4.77 -3.12 -1.36
CA SER A 146 4.18 -3.64 -0.12
C SER A 146 4.15 -2.61 1.00
N LEU A 147 5.24 -1.85 1.21
CA LEU A 147 5.25 -0.79 2.23
C LEU A 147 4.29 0.35 1.89
N GLY A 148 4.29 0.84 0.65
CA GLY A 148 3.39 1.92 0.24
C GLY A 148 1.92 1.50 0.32
N LEU A 149 1.61 0.25 -0.04
CA LEU A 149 0.27 -0.31 0.17
C LEU A 149 -0.09 -0.41 1.66
N THR A 150 0.82 -0.87 2.51
CA THR A 150 0.64 -0.95 3.96
C THR A 150 0.38 0.43 4.56
N LEU A 151 1.22 1.42 4.25
CA LEU A 151 1.06 2.80 4.67
C LEU A 151 -0.28 3.36 4.23
N ARG A 152 -0.65 3.18 2.96
CA ARG A 152 -1.91 3.66 2.40
C ARG A 152 -3.15 3.05 3.09
N LEU A 153 -3.16 1.73 3.30
CA LEU A 153 -4.22 1.06 4.05
C LEU A 153 -4.29 1.59 5.48
N ALA A 154 -3.14 1.72 6.14
CA ALA A 154 -3.03 2.24 7.50
C ALA A 154 -3.50 3.71 7.61
N GLN A 155 -3.19 4.57 6.64
CA GLN A 155 -3.68 5.95 6.59
C GLN A 155 -5.21 6.00 6.65
N VAL A 156 -5.89 5.20 5.83
CA VAL A 156 -7.36 5.14 5.81
C VAL A 156 -7.89 4.52 7.09
N THR A 157 -7.34 3.38 7.50
CA THR A 157 -7.81 2.65 8.69
C THR A 157 -7.66 3.49 9.95
N CYS A 158 -6.50 4.10 10.20
CA CYS A 158 -6.27 4.93 11.38
C CYS A 158 -7.11 6.23 11.37
N THR A 159 -7.36 6.80 10.18
CA THR A 159 -8.27 7.94 10.04
C THR A 159 -9.72 7.55 10.38
N LEU A 160 -10.17 6.35 10.06
CA LEU A 160 -11.51 5.88 10.41
C LEU A 160 -11.61 5.38 11.86
N ASN A 161 -10.58 4.72 12.37
CA ASN A 161 -10.57 4.15 13.72
C ASN A 161 -10.58 5.21 14.83
N GLN A 162 -10.36 6.49 14.51
CA GLN A 162 -10.51 7.60 15.47
C GLN A 162 -11.95 7.74 16.00
N PHE A 163 -12.94 7.25 15.23
CA PHE A 163 -14.35 7.36 15.59
C PHE A 163 -14.77 6.18 16.46
N PRO A 164 -15.37 6.39 17.65
CA PRO A 164 -15.77 5.31 18.57
C PRO A 164 -16.76 4.30 17.98
N SER A 165 -17.53 4.71 16.97
CA SER A 165 -18.45 3.82 16.24
C SER A 165 -17.73 2.83 15.32
N VAL A 166 -16.44 3.03 15.04
CA VAL A 166 -15.62 2.18 14.17
C VAL A 166 -14.74 1.26 15.01
N ARG A 167 -15.07 -0.03 15.00
CA ARG A 167 -14.31 -1.12 15.66
C ARG A 167 -13.37 -1.84 14.70
N GLY A 168 -13.54 -1.66 13.39
CA GLY A 168 -12.67 -2.23 12.36
C GLY A 168 -13.04 -1.72 10.98
N VAL A 169 -12.12 -1.85 10.03
CA VAL A 169 -12.26 -1.35 8.67
C VAL A 169 -12.14 -2.49 7.68
N ARG A 170 -13.01 -2.46 6.67
CA ARG A 170 -12.96 -3.30 5.48
C ARG A 170 -12.95 -2.41 4.25
N PHE A 171 -12.24 -2.85 3.22
CA PHE A 171 -12.06 -2.08 2.00
C PHE A 171 -12.87 -2.69 0.86
N ALA A 172 -13.59 -1.83 0.15
CA ALA A 172 -14.20 -2.13 -1.13
C ALA A 172 -13.56 -1.25 -2.22
N LEU A 173 -13.40 -1.79 -3.43
CA LEU A 173 -12.91 -1.04 -4.58
C LEU A 173 -13.92 -1.13 -5.71
N ALA A 174 -14.46 0.01 -6.11
CA ALA A 174 -15.54 0.08 -7.09
C ALA A 174 -16.73 -0.85 -6.73
N GLY A 175 -17.10 -0.89 -5.45
CA GLY A 175 -18.21 -1.70 -4.94
C GLY A 175 -17.87 -3.16 -4.60
N GLU A 176 -16.70 -3.67 -5.00
CA GLU A 176 -16.29 -5.05 -4.70
C GLU A 176 -15.48 -5.12 -3.40
N LEU A 177 -15.85 -6.00 -2.47
CA LEU A 177 -15.08 -6.21 -1.25
C LEU A 177 -13.76 -6.89 -1.59
N VAL A 178 -12.65 -6.27 -1.19
CA VAL A 178 -11.30 -6.76 -1.49
C VAL A 178 -10.68 -7.39 -0.25
N SER A 179 -10.26 -8.65 -0.38
CA SER A 179 -9.53 -9.38 0.65
C SER A 179 -8.06 -9.64 0.30
N VAL A 180 -7.63 -9.27 -0.91
CA VAL A 180 -6.24 -9.40 -1.37
C VAL A 180 -5.89 -8.13 -2.14
N PHE A 181 -4.99 -7.32 -1.58
CA PHE A 181 -4.58 -6.06 -2.19
C PHE A 181 -3.31 -6.25 -3.03
N SER A 182 -3.47 -6.13 -4.35
CA SER A 182 -2.42 -6.17 -5.39
C SER A 182 -1.46 -7.38 -5.33
N GLY A 183 -0.67 -7.57 -6.39
CA GLY A 183 0.31 -8.67 -6.54
C GLY A 183 1.46 -8.70 -5.51
N ASN A 184 1.34 -7.96 -4.42
CA ASN A 184 2.29 -7.89 -3.30
C ASN A 184 1.86 -8.76 -2.10
N GLY A 185 0.72 -9.47 -2.18
CA GLY A 185 0.36 -10.53 -1.23
C GLY A 185 -0.22 -10.08 0.11
N ILE A 186 -0.68 -8.83 0.26
CA ILE A 186 -1.36 -8.39 1.49
C ILE A 186 -2.78 -8.96 1.51
N VAL A 187 -2.97 -9.99 2.33
CA VAL A 187 -4.29 -10.61 2.58
C VAL A 187 -4.96 -9.91 3.75
N ILE A 188 -6.16 -9.38 3.51
CA ILE A 188 -7.02 -8.71 4.51
C ILE A 188 -8.40 -9.39 4.49
N ASP A 189 -8.45 -10.61 5.01
CA ASP A 189 -9.68 -11.41 5.12
C ASP A 189 -10.56 -10.96 6.31
N LYS A 190 -9.96 -10.28 7.28
CA LYS A 190 -10.61 -9.80 8.51
C LYS A 190 -10.62 -8.27 8.58
N PRO A 191 -11.59 -7.67 9.30
CA PRO A 191 -11.55 -6.24 9.59
C PRO A 191 -10.22 -5.85 10.24
N VAL A 192 -9.58 -4.80 9.73
CA VAL A 192 -8.32 -4.26 10.26
C VAL A 192 -8.59 -3.08 11.18
N THR A 193 -7.71 -2.88 12.15
CA THR A 193 -7.73 -1.73 13.06
C THR A 193 -6.44 -0.94 12.89
N CYS A 194 -6.36 0.26 13.46
CA CYS A 194 -5.11 1.01 13.45
C CYS A 194 -3.97 0.20 14.10
N ASP A 195 -4.28 -0.58 15.15
CA ASP A 195 -3.34 -1.48 15.81
C ASP A 195 -2.81 -2.61 14.91
N SER A 196 -3.54 -2.97 13.85
CA SER A 196 -3.06 -3.92 12.84
C SER A 196 -1.82 -3.42 12.09
N TYR A 197 -1.51 -2.12 12.20
CA TYR A 197 -0.42 -1.44 11.50
C TYR A 197 0.65 -0.88 12.46
N ARG A 198 0.76 -1.43 13.68
CA ARG A 198 1.71 -0.96 14.71
C ARG A 198 3.17 -0.84 14.27
N GLU A 199 3.57 -1.53 13.21
CA GLU A 199 4.91 -1.43 12.62
C GLU A 199 5.18 -0.10 11.89
N VAL A 200 4.13 0.52 11.33
CA VAL A 200 4.21 1.83 10.66
C VAL A 200 3.63 2.95 11.50
N LEU A 201 3.07 2.69 12.69
CA LEU A 201 2.70 3.74 13.63
C LEU A 201 3.96 4.23 14.35
N GLY A 202 4.33 5.49 14.14
CA GLY A 202 5.61 6.02 14.61
C GLY A 202 5.87 5.75 16.09
N ARG A 203 6.92 4.98 16.39
CA ARG A 203 7.54 4.96 17.72
C ARG A 203 8.71 5.94 17.71
N PRO A 204 8.76 6.91 18.63
CA PRO A 204 9.95 7.72 18.80
C PRO A 204 11.11 6.82 19.24
N GLY A 205 12.11 6.64 18.37
CA GLY A 205 13.37 5.95 18.72
C GLY A 205 13.61 4.60 18.05
N ASP A 206 12.65 4.04 17.29
CA ASP A 206 12.97 2.90 16.43
C ASP A 206 13.77 3.43 15.23
N THR A 207 15.09 3.24 15.24
CA THR A 207 15.85 3.24 14.00
C THR A 207 15.30 2.10 13.15
N ALA A 208 14.28 2.39 12.34
CA ALA A 208 13.73 1.45 11.38
C ALA A 208 14.91 0.77 10.67
N SER A 209 14.95 -0.56 10.75
CA SER A 209 15.97 -1.35 10.06
C SER A 209 16.05 -0.87 8.62
N PHE A 210 17.25 -0.58 8.14
CA PHE A 210 17.43 -0.01 6.81
C PHE A 210 16.71 -0.86 5.75
N ALA A 211 15.68 -0.29 5.13
CA ALA A 211 14.76 -1.02 4.25
C ALA A 211 15.38 -1.41 2.88
N GLY A 212 16.61 -0.98 2.61
CA GLY A 212 17.29 -1.26 1.35
C GLY A 212 17.70 -2.73 1.20
N ILE A 213 17.46 -3.27 0.01
CA ILE A 213 17.93 -4.58 -0.43
C ILE A 213 19.25 -4.42 -1.20
N TRP A 214 19.31 -3.42 -2.09
CA TRP A 214 20.42 -3.21 -3.01
C TRP A 214 20.41 -1.76 -3.55
N PRO A 215 21.55 -1.12 -3.85
CA PRO A 215 22.92 -1.61 -3.73
C PRO A 215 23.51 -1.48 -2.33
N PHE A 216 22.83 -0.74 -1.46
CA PHE A 216 23.27 -0.51 -0.10
C PHE A 216 22.64 -1.55 0.83
N ALA A 217 23.47 -2.16 1.68
CA ALA A 217 23.05 -3.05 2.75
C ALA A 217 22.66 -2.27 4.01
N THR A 218 23.24 -1.08 4.21
CA THR A 218 23.06 -0.29 5.42
C THR A 218 22.90 1.19 5.13
N LYS A 219 22.35 1.92 6.10
CA LYS A 219 22.30 3.39 6.06
C LYS A 219 23.70 4.00 5.96
N ALA A 220 24.70 3.42 6.63
CA ALA A 220 26.06 3.93 6.59
C ALA A 220 26.67 3.85 5.18
N GLU A 221 26.43 2.74 4.46
CA GLU A 221 26.87 2.60 3.06
C GLU A 221 26.17 3.61 2.15
N LEU A 222 24.86 3.82 2.34
CA LEU A 222 24.10 4.82 1.60
C LEU A 222 24.63 6.23 1.85
N ASP A 223 24.87 6.60 3.12
CA ASP A 223 25.36 7.92 3.49
C ASP A 223 26.79 8.14 2.95
N ALA A 224 27.64 7.11 2.98
CA ALA A 224 28.97 7.13 2.40
C ALA A 224 28.94 7.33 0.87
N TYR A 225 28.05 6.62 0.17
CA TYR A 225 27.82 6.83 -1.27
C TYR A 225 27.32 8.26 -1.55
N ALA A 226 26.36 8.75 -0.75
CA ALA A 226 25.76 10.06 -0.93
C ALA A 226 26.80 11.19 -0.78
N GLY A 227 27.75 11.05 0.15
CA GLY A 227 28.86 11.98 0.36
C GLY A 227 30.06 11.79 -0.57
N GLY A 228 30.14 10.66 -1.28
CA GLY A 228 31.25 10.34 -2.19
C GLY A 228 31.17 11.03 -3.55
N ALA A 229 32.08 10.67 -4.47
CA ALA A 229 32.08 11.15 -5.86
C ALA A 229 31.26 10.25 -6.81
N ASP A 230 30.96 9.01 -6.41
CA ASP A 230 30.21 8.04 -7.23
C ASP A 230 28.75 8.50 -7.47
N ARG A 231 28.28 8.40 -8.72
CA ARG A 231 26.93 8.79 -9.18
C ARG A 231 26.16 7.66 -9.87
N THR A 232 26.63 6.41 -9.78
CA THR A 232 26.03 5.23 -10.44
C THR A 232 24.55 5.01 -10.14
N TYR A 233 24.09 5.25 -8.91
CA TYR A 233 22.73 4.96 -8.42
C TYR A 233 21.85 6.21 -8.31
N ARG A 234 22.03 7.16 -9.24
CA ARG A 234 21.23 8.40 -9.31
C ARG A 234 20.05 8.33 -10.30
N ASP A 235 19.98 7.28 -11.11
CA ASP A 235 18.86 7.00 -12.00
C ASP A 235 18.07 5.76 -11.53
N PRO A 236 16.74 5.86 -11.36
CA PRO A 236 15.92 4.76 -10.83
C PRO A 236 15.86 3.56 -11.78
N VAL A 237 15.79 3.79 -13.08
CA VAL A 237 15.65 2.73 -14.09
C VAL A 237 16.97 1.97 -14.26
N ALA A 238 18.09 2.68 -14.33
CA ALA A 238 19.42 2.10 -14.35
C ALA A 238 19.70 1.29 -13.07
N THR A 239 19.28 1.81 -11.90
CA THR A 239 19.39 1.08 -10.62
C THR A 239 18.58 -0.23 -10.65
N ALA A 240 17.34 -0.20 -11.16
CA ALA A 240 16.51 -1.40 -11.29
C ALA A 240 17.08 -2.41 -12.30
N ARG A 241 17.63 -1.94 -13.44
CA ARG A 241 18.32 -2.79 -14.42
C ARG A 241 19.56 -3.44 -13.83
N ASP A 242 20.39 -2.68 -13.13
CA ASP A 242 21.59 -3.21 -12.49
C ASP A 242 21.23 -4.22 -11.38
N PHE A 243 20.16 -3.98 -10.63
CA PHE A 243 19.64 -4.97 -9.68
C PHE A 243 19.23 -6.27 -10.39
N ALA A 244 18.48 -6.18 -11.48
CA ALA A 244 18.10 -7.35 -12.25
C ALA A 244 19.31 -8.13 -12.76
N VAL A 245 20.34 -7.45 -13.26
CA VAL A 245 21.57 -8.11 -13.76
C VAL A 245 22.44 -8.63 -12.63
N LYS A 246 22.85 -7.78 -11.69
CA LYS A 246 23.87 -8.09 -10.68
C LYS A 246 23.29 -8.84 -9.50
N TYR A 247 22.15 -8.38 -8.98
CA TYR A 247 21.55 -9.00 -7.80
C TYR A 247 20.75 -10.24 -8.19
N LEU A 248 19.78 -10.15 -9.11
CA LEU A 248 18.99 -11.33 -9.48
C LEU A 248 19.81 -12.31 -10.33
N GLY A 249 20.62 -11.81 -11.26
CA GLY A 249 21.37 -12.65 -12.20
C GLY A 249 20.68 -12.80 -13.55
N MET A 250 19.80 -11.87 -13.91
CA MET A 250 19.11 -11.88 -15.20
C MET A 250 20.08 -11.56 -16.34
N ASP A 251 19.98 -12.35 -17.41
CA ASP A 251 20.65 -12.05 -18.67
C ASP A 251 19.79 -11.08 -19.50
N ASN A 252 20.34 -9.91 -19.78
CA ASN A 252 19.76 -8.88 -20.65
C ASN A 252 18.27 -8.54 -20.35
N PRO A 253 17.94 -8.04 -19.15
CA PRO A 253 16.57 -7.71 -18.78
C PRO A 253 16.00 -6.58 -19.64
N VAL A 254 14.68 -6.58 -19.78
CA VAL A 254 13.93 -5.52 -20.47
C VAL A 254 13.12 -4.76 -19.43
N ASP A 255 13.33 -3.46 -19.34
CA ASP A 255 12.48 -2.55 -18.58
C ASP A 255 11.38 -1.95 -19.46
N PHE A 256 10.31 -1.54 -18.81
CA PHE A 256 9.14 -0.93 -19.43
C PHE A 256 8.92 0.48 -18.85
N PRO A 257 8.01 1.29 -19.44
CA PRO A 257 7.72 2.63 -18.92
C PRO A 257 7.48 2.61 -17.41
N SER A 258 8.34 3.32 -16.67
CA SER A 258 8.28 3.41 -15.24
C SER A 258 7.22 4.41 -14.78
N ARG A 259 6.80 4.28 -13.53
CA ARG A 259 5.80 5.17 -12.93
C ARG A 259 6.27 5.61 -11.55
N SER A 260 6.21 6.91 -11.30
CA SER A 260 6.33 7.42 -9.93
C SER A 260 5.03 7.14 -9.16
N THR A 261 5.17 6.53 -7.98
CA THR A 261 4.04 6.08 -7.16
C THR A 261 3.96 6.79 -5.81
N GLY A 262 4.94 7.64 -5.51
CA GLY A 262 4.98 8.50 -4.34
C GLY A 262 6.28 9.33 -4.34
N PRO A 263 6.43 10.27 -3.40
CA PRO A 263 7.67 11.03 -3.26
C PRO A 263 8.88 10.12 -3.13
N GLY A 264 9.86 10.29 -4.02
CA GLY A 264 11.08 9.49 -4.04
C GLY A 264 10.86 7.99 -4.28
N THR A 265 9.73 7.56 -4.84
CA THR A 265 9.43 6.15 -5.13
C THR A 265 9.05 5.97 -6.60
N VAL A 266 9.69 5.00 -7.25
CA VAL A 266 9.46 4.65 -8.66
C VAL A 266 9.29 3.15 -8.78
N GLU A 267 8.29 2.75 -9.54
CA GLU A 267 8.10 1.38 -10.00
C GLU A 267 8.65 1.24 -11.41
N VAL A 268 9.54 0.28 -11.57
CA VAL A 268 10.15 -0.08 -12.85
C VAL A 268 9.68 -1.49 -13.19
N PRO A 269 8.69 -1.65 -14.08
CA PRO A 269 8.29 -2.97 -14.54
C PRO A 269 9.42 -3.58 -15.37
N MET A 270 9.68 -4.85 -15.13
CA MET A 270 10.81 -5.60 -15.69
C MET A 270 10.32 -6.91 -16.30
N GLY A 271 11.04 -7.38 -17.32
CA GLY A 271 10.81 -8.66 -17.98
C GLY A 271 12.09 -9.19 -18.60
N PHE A 272 11.96 -10.26 -19.36
CA PHE A 272 13.09 -10.96 -19.99
C PHE A 272 13.06 -10.79 -21.51
N ARG A 273 14.25 -10.69 -22.12
CA ARG A 273 14.39 -10.63 -23.58
C ARG A 273 14.36 -12.01 -24.23
N TYR A 274 14.84 -13.02 -23.53
CA TYR A 274 14.98 -14.38 -24.03
C TYR A 274 14.17 -15.34 -23.17
N GLY A 275 13.29 -16.11 -23.82
CA GLY A 275 12.50 -17.15 -23.18
C GLY A 275 13.20 -18.51 -23.24
N GLU A 276 12.38 -19.55 -23.31
CA GLU A 276 12.81 -20.95 -23.43
C GLU A 276 13.83 -21.16 -24.56
N GLY A 277 14.93 -21.85 -24.23
CA GLY A 277 16.03 -22.17 -25.16
C GLY A 277 16.85 -20.96 -25.61
N ARG A 278 16.82 -19.84 -24.87
CA ARG A 278 17.37 -18.54 -25.28
C ARG A 278 16.73 -17.96 -26.55
N THR A 279 15.48 -18.33 -26.82
CA THR A 279 14.74 -17.79 -27.97
C THR A 279 14.35 -16.34 -27.69
N PRO A 280 14.67 -15.38 -28.59
CA PRO A 280 14.24 -13.99 -28.43
C PRO A 280 12.71 -13.90 -28.37
N VAL A 281 12.18 -13.19 -27.37
CA VAL A 281 10.74 -12.92 -27.27
C VAL A 281 10.40 -11.74 -28.20
N PRO A 282 9.53 -11.91 -29.21
CA PRO A 282 9.26 -10.86 -30.20
C PRO A 282 8.62 -9.61 -29.60
N SER A 283 7.87 -9.75 -28.52
CA SER A 283 7.23 -8.64 -27.80
C SER A 283 7.28 -8.92 -26.30
N PRO A 284 8.42 -8.62 -25.65
CA PRO A 284 8.58 -8.81 -24.21
C PRO A 284 7.49 -8.08 -23.45
N ARG A 285 7.09 -8.64 -22.30
CA ARG A 285 6.14 -8.03 -21.38
C ARG A 285 6.75 -7.96 -19.99
N ALA A 286 6.30 -7.01 -19.19
CA ALA A 286 6.66 -6.97 -17.79
C ALA A 286 6.11 -8.22 -17.09
N THR A 287 6.96 -8.89 -16.33
CA THR A 287 6.62 -10.12 -15.58
C THR A 287 6.80 -9.94 -14.07
N PHE A 288 7.52 -8.91 -13.65
CA PHE A 288 7.62 -8.47 -12.27
C PHE A 288 7.90 -6.95 -12.23
N VAL A 289 7.79 -6.36 -11.05
CA VAL A 289 8.06 -4.93 -10.83
C VAL A 289 9.18 -4.79 -9.81
N VAL A 290 10.15 -3.93 -10.10
CA VAL A 290 11.16 -3.50 -9.13
C VAL A 290 10.75 -2.15 -8.57
N VAL A 291 10.68 -2.04 -7.24
CA VAL A 291 10.39 -0.78 -6.56
C VAL A 291 11.72 -0.20 -6.06
N VAL A 292 12.04 0.99 -6.55
CA VAL A 292 13.19 1.77 -6.07
C VAL A 292 12.70 2.98 -5.28
N ARG A 293 13.39 3.24 -4.17
CA ARG A 293 13.12 4.37 -3.29
C ARG A 293 14.39 5.15 -3.01
N GLN A 294 14.28 6.47 -2.94
CA GLN A 294 15.33 7.33 -2.41
C GLN A 294 15.31 7.21 -0.89
N LEU A 295 16.33 6.57 -0.33
CA LEU A 295 16.50 6.42 1.11
C LEU A 295 17.50 7.49 1.60
N GLY A 296 17.26 8.07 2.78
CA GLY A 296 18.18 9.05 3.41
C GLY A 296 17.73 10.51 3.35
N ALA A 297 18.47 11.39 4.04
CA ALA A 297 18.09 12.78 4.30
C ALA A 297 18.17 13.72 3.08
N GLN A 298 18.72 13.25 1.95
CA GLN A 298 19.00 14.06 0.75
C GLN A 298 17.75 14.36 -0.11
N GLY A 299 16.55 13.98 0.33
CA GLY A 299 15.29 14.26 -0.37
C GLY A 299 15.30 13.77 -1.83
N ALA A 300 14.73 14.58 -2.74
CA ALA A 300 14.56 14.25 -4.16
C ALA A 300 15.87 14.02 -4.95
N SER A 301 17.04 14.28 -4.36
CA SER A 301 18.35 14.05 -4.98
C SER A 301 19.06 12.82 -4.42
N GLY A 302 18.47 12.08 -3.48
CA GLY A 302 19.05 10.91 -2.85
C GLY A 302 19.34 9.75 -3.81
N PRO A 303 20.26 8.84 -3.44
CA PRO A 303 20.51 7.62 -4.23
C PRO A 303 19.29 6.71 -4.24
N TRP A 304 19.05 6.07 -5.39
CA TRP A 304 17.99 5.09 -5.54
C TRP A 304 18.44 3.74 -4.96
N THR A 305 17.58 3.17 -4.14
CA THR A 305 17.79 1.87 -3.50
C THR A 305 16.60 0.98 -3.83
N VAL A 306 16.84 -0.23 -4.31
CA VAL A 306 15.81 -1.25 -4.44
C VAL A 306 15.36 -1.64 -3.04
N VAL A 307 14.06 -1.53 -2.81
CA VAL A 307 13.41 -1.89 -1.54
C VAL A 307 12.52 -3.12 -1.69
N GLU A 308 12.17 -3.47 -2.92
CA GLU A 308 11.26 -4.57 -3.22
C GLU A 308 11.36 -4.98 -4.70
N ALA A 309 11.08 -6.26 -4.95
CA ALA A 309 10.70 -6.75 -6.28
C ALA A 309 9.53 -7.72 -6.13
N THR A 310 8.51 -7.64 -6.97
CA THR A 310 7.31 -8.48 -6.88
C THR A 310 6.83 -8.97 -8.23
N ALA A 311 6.53 -10.28 -8.31
CA ALA A 311 5.84 -10.91 -9.43
C ALA A 311 4.40 -11.25 -9.03
N SER A 312 3.42 -10.92 -9.88
CA SER A 312 1.99 -11.11 -9.58
C SER A 312 1.56 -12.57 -9.41
N ASN A 313 2.40 -13.51 -9.85
CA ASN A 313 2.19 -14.95 -9.78
C ASN A 313 3.08 -15.64 -8.73
N ILE A 314 3.87 -14.89 -7.95
CA ILE A 314 4.66 -15.39 -6.82
C ILE A 314 4.38 -14.48 -5.63
N LEU A 315 3.30 -14.78 -4.91
CA LEU A 315 2.85 -14.04 -3.75
C LEU A 315 3.44 -14.65 -2.48
N VAL A 316 4.05 -13.83 -1.62
CA VAL A 316 4.61 -14.26 -0.33
C VAL A 316 3.74 -13.76 0.80
N THR A 317 3.33 -14.67 1.68
CA THR A 317 2.58 -14.38 2.90
C THR A 317 3.49 -14.42 4.14
N THR A 318 4.51 -15.29 4.14
CA THR A 318 5.52 -15.36 5.20
C THR A 318 6.86 -15.74 4.60
N PRO A 319 7.98 -15.08 4.99
CA PRO A 319 8.03 -13.90 5.87
C PRO A 319 7.48 -12.64 5.19
N LYS A 320 7.09 -11.66 6.00
CA LYS A 320 6.82 -10.29 5.56
C LYS A 320 8.11 -9.48 5.52
N ALA A 321 8.07 -8.35 4.83
CA ALA A 321 9.21 -7.43 4.78
C ALA A 321 9.57 -6.95 6.20
N GLY A 322 10.83 -7.14 6.60
CA GLY A 322 11.35 -6.73 7.92
C GLY A 322 11.19 -7.76 9.04
N ASP A 323 10.52 -8.89 8.78
CA ASP A 323 10.41 -9.99 9.75
C ASP A 323 11.80 -10.52 10.13
N GLU A 324 11.94 -10.95 11.38
CA GLU A 324 13.11 -11.67 11.88
C GLU A 324 12.94 -13.16 11.58
N VAL A 325 13.94 -13.77 10.95
CA VAL A 325 13.88 -15.16 10.49
C VAL A 325 15.05 -15.99 10.99
N GLY A 326 14.73 -17.14 11.59
CA GLY A 326 15.71 -18.16 11.98
C GLY A 326 15.81 -19.28 10.94
N SER A 327 16.77 -20.18 11.13
CA SER A 327 16.95 -21.38 10.29
C SER A 327 16.31 -22.61 10.95
N PRO A 328 15.43 -23.37 10.27
CA PRO A 328 14.92 -23.09 8.93
C PRO A 328 13.89 -21.95 8.92
N VAL A 329 13.83 -21.20 7.82
CA VAL A 329 12.79 -20.20 7.60
C VAL A 329 11.60 -20.83 6.90
N ARG A 330 10.41 -20.68 7.49
CA ARG A 330 9.13 -21.08 6.87
C ARG A 330 8.74 -20.05 5.82
N VAL A 331 8.53 -20.51 4.59
CA VAL A 331 8.11 -19.67 3.45
C VAL A 331 6.72 -20.14 2.99
N THR A 332 5.75 -19.24 3.02
CA THR A 332 4.35 -19.52 2.62
C THR A 332 3.80 -18.45 1.71
N GLY A 333 2.82 -18.82 0.89
CA GLY A 333 2.15 -17.89 -0.01
C GLY A 333 1.36 -18.61 -1.08
N GLN A 334 1.23 -17.97 -2.25
CA GLN A 334 0.58 -18.57 -3.43
C GLN A 334 1.45 -18.36 -4.66
N ALA A 335 1.54 -19.38 -5.51
CA ALA A 335 2.29 -19.26 -6.76
C ALA A 335 1.56 -19.94 -7.92
N HIS A 336 1.77 -19.38 -9.12
CA HIS A 336 1.49 -20.01 -10.40
C HIS A 336 2.77 -19.98 -11.23
N ALA A 337 3.49 -21.09 -11.26
CA ALA A 337 4.77 -21.22 -11.95
C ALA A 337 4.74 -22.45 -12.84
N PHE A 338 5.66 -22.55 -13.81
CA PHE A 338 5.81 -23.79 -14.57
C PHE A 338 6.04 -24.99 -13.62
N GLU A 339 5.23 -26.05 -13.76
CA GLU A 339 5.18 -27.22 -12.86
C GLU A 339 4.95 -26.87 -11.37
N GLY A 340 4.51 -25.65 -11.06
CA GLY A 340 4.35 -25.15 -9.71
C GLY A 340 5.64 -24.87 -8.96
N THR A 341 6.82 -24.96 -9.60
CA THR A 341 8.11 -24.85 -8.90
C THR A 341 8.56 -23.41 -8.76
N VAL A 342 8.79 -22.98 -7.51
CA VAL A 342 9.40 -21.68 -7.19
C VAL A 342 10.70 -21.91 -6.42
N ASN A 343 11.81 -21.41 -6.96
CA ASN A 343 13.12 -21.51 -6.32
C ASN A 343 13.22 -20.48 -5.21
N VAL A 344 13.81 -20.85 -4.08
CA VAL A 344 13.97 -19.97 -2.93
C VAL A 344 15.45 -19.91 -2.52
N GLN A 345 15.95 -18.69 -2.35
CA GLN A 345 17.29 -18.44 -1.83
C GLN A 345 17.21 -17.53 -0.61
N VAL A 346 17.96 -17.88 0.44
CA VAL A 346 18.20 -17.00 1.59
C VAL A 346 19.54 -16.32 1.37
N ARG A 347 19.55 -14.99 1.26
CA ARG A 347 20.75 -14.20 1.04
C ARG A 347 20.92 -13.22 2.18
N GLU A 348 22.14 -13.06 2.68
CA GLU A 348 22.43 -11.94 3.57
C GLU A 348 22.79 -10.68 2.78
N ASP A 349 22.72 -9.54 3.46
CA ASP A 349 22.99 -8.26 2.83
C ASP A 349 24.40 -8.20 2.22
N GLY A 350 24.47 -7.68 0.99
CA GLY A 350 25.69 -7.66 0.18
C GLY A 350 25.89 -8.89 -0.70
N MET A 351 25.14 -9.99 -0.49
CA MET A 351 25.17 -11.13 -1.42
C MET A 351 24.44 -10.82 -2.72
N VAL A 352 25.04 -11.23 -3.84
CA VAL A 352 24.52 -11.05 -5.20
C VAL A 352 24.24 -12.40 -5.88
N ALA A 353 23.93 -12.38 -7.18
CA ALA A 353 23.68 -13.59 -7.95
C ALA A 353 24.80 -14.64 -7.76
N GLY A 354 24.41 -15.91 -7.58
CA GLY A 354 25.33 -17.01 -7.29
C GLY A 354 25.69 -17.19 -5.81
N GLN A 355 25.39 -16.22 -4.93
CA GLN A 355 25.64 -16.32 -3.49
C GLN A 355 24.34 -16.56 -2.72
N ALA A 356 24.40 -17.41 -1.69
CA ALA A 356 23.28 -17.66 -0.77
C ALA A 356 23.78 -18.32 0.52
N LEU A 357 23.10 -18.06 1.64
CA LEU A 357 23.24 -18.80 2.89
C LEU A 357 22.55 -20.17 2.81
N GLY A 358 21.42 -20.24 2.09
CA GLY A 358 20.62 -21.44 1.90
C GLY A 358 19.83 -21.41 0.59
N ARG A 359 19.49 -22.59 0.06
CA ARG A 359 18.71 -22.78 -1.17
C ARG A 359 17.68 -23.88 -0.96
N GLY A 360 16.54 -23.74 -1.60
CA GLY A 360 15.52 -24.76 -1.68
C GLY A 360 14.46 -24.37 -2.70
N PHE A 361 13.28 -24.98 -2.61
CA PHE A 361 12.14 -24.65 -3.45
C PHE A 361 10.84 -24.86 -2.68
N VAL A 362 9.77 -24.26 -3.18
CA VAL A 362 8.39 -24.49 -2.74
C VAL A 362 7.53 -24.83 -3.96
N THR A 363 6.44 -25.56 -3.73
CA THR A 363 5.53 -26.01 -4.79
C THR A 363 4.17 -25.33 -4.64
N GLY A 364 3.83 -24.47 -5.59
CA GLY A 364 2.50 -23.86 -5.75
C GLY A 364 1.69 -24.56 -6.85
N GLY A 365 0.94 -23.80 -7.64
CA GLY A 365 0.15 -24.33 -8.75
C GLY A 365 0.87 -24.27 -10.09
N GLY A 366 0.68 -25.29 -10.92
CA GLY A 366 1.19 -25.35 -12.29
C GLY A 366 0.20 -24.85 -13.36
N ASP A 367 -1.06 -24.68 -12.98
CA ASP A 367 -2.20 -24.35 -13.84
C ASP A 367 -2.84 -23.00 -13.48
N GLN A 368 -2.89 -22.71 -12.18
CA GLN A 368 -3.44 -21.50 -11.60
C GLN A 368 -2.70 -21.17 -10.30
N LEU A 369 -2.99 -20.00 -9.71
CA LEU A 369 -2.46 -19.66 -8.38
C LEU A 369 -2.95 -20.68 -7.36
N ARG A 370 -2.01 -21.35 -6.68
CA ARG A 370 -2.31 -22.25 -5.55
C ARG A 370 -1.37 -21.97 -4.37
N PRO A 371 -1.81 -22.29 -3.14
CA PRO A 371 -0.96 -22.15 -1.96
C PRO A 371 0.31 -22.99 -2.05
N TYR A 372 1.40 -22.48 -1.48
CA TYR A 372 2.63 -23.21 -1.21
C TYR A 372 3.05 -23.03 0.25
N SER A 373 3.81 -23.99 0.75
CA SER A 373 4.48 -23.91 2.05
C SER A 373 5.73 -24.77 2.03
N GLY A 374 6.84 -24.26 2.55
CA GLY A 374 8.06 -25.05 2.74
C GLY A 374 9.03 -24.39 3.72
N ASP A 375 10.00 -25.17 4.19
CA ASP A 375 11.02 -24.73 5.14
C ASP A 375 12.38 -24.71 4.43
N ILE A 376 13.07 -23.57 4.48
CA ILE A 376 14.37 -23.38 3.83
C ILE A 376 15.45 -23.29 4.91
N THR A 377 16.33 -24.28 4.94
CA THR A 377 17.49 -24.27 5.84
C THR A 377 18.60 -23.41 5.25
N PHE A 378 19.25 -22.61 6.10
CA PHE A 378 20.39 -21.77 5.73
C PHE A 378 21.47 -21.77 6.81
N ARG A 379 22.70 -21.45 6.40
CA ARG A 379 23.87 -21.32 7.28
C ARG A 379 23.77 -20.07 8.16
N SER A 380 24.49 -20.06 9.28
CA SER A 380 24.54 -18.89 10.18
C SER A 380 24.94 -17.61 9.42
N PRO A 381 24.16 -16.53 9.54
CA PRO A 381 24.42 -15.26 8.88
C PRO A 381 25.58 -14.51 9.55
N GLY A 382 26.37 -13.80 8.75
CA GLY A 382 27.40 -12.86 9.20
C GLY A 382 26.93 -11.40 9.22
N LYS A 383 25.76 -11.12 8.66
CA LYS A 383 25.10 -9.80 8.69
C LYS A 383 23.76 -9.86 9.43
N PRO A 384 23.28 -8.75 10.03
CA PRO A 384 22.00 -8.70 10.75
C PRO A 384 20.76 -8.69 9.84
N GLY A 385 20.95 -8.59 8.53
CA GLY A 385 19.88 -8.45 7.55
C GLY A 385 20.17 -9.20 6.26
N GLY A 386 19.11 -9.41 5.49
CA GLY A 386 19.16 -10.12 4.22
C GLY A 386 17.86 -10.04 3.45
N ALA A 387 17.68 -10.96 2.52
CA ALA A 387 16.45 -11.13 1.77
C ALA A 387 16.15 -12.61 1.47
N ILE A 388 14.86 -12.91 1.38
CA ILE A 388 14.34 -14.13 0.77
C ILE A 388 14.04 -13.83 -0.70
N VAL A 389 14.73 -14.50 -1.59
CA VAL A 389 14.62 -14.34 -3.05
C VAL A 389 13.86 -15.53 -3.61
N LEU A 390 12.66 -15.29 -4.13
CA LEU A 390 11.85 -16.29 -4.81
C LEU A 390 11.89 -16.04 -6.31
N THR A 391 12.25 -17.05 -7.09
CA THR A 391 12.34 -16.93 -8.55
C THR A 391 11.68 -18.10 -9.27
N GLU A 392 11.07 -17.76 -10.40
CA GLU A 392 10.74 -18.73 -11.43
C GLU A 392 11.85 -18.69 -12.49
N LEU A 393 12.42 -19.86 -12.75
CA LEU A 393 13.46 -20.06 -13.74
C LEU A 393 12.83 -20.59 -15.03
N SER A 394 13.47 -20.30 -16.15
CA SER A 394 13.16 -20.88 -17.44
C SER A 394 13.29 -22.40 -17.37
N ALA A 395 12.22 -23.12 -17.72
CA ALA A 395 12.19 -24.58 -17.74
C ALA A 395 13.22 -25.17 -18.70
N ALA A 396 13.62 -24.41 -19.71
CA ALA A 396 14.50 -24.84 -20.78
C ALA A 396 15.96 -24.99 -20.37
N ASP A 397 16.45 -24.10 -19.50
CA ASP A 397 17.85 -24.05 -19.10
C ASP A 397 18.05 -24.12 -17.58
N GLY A 398 16.99 -23.95 -16.79
CA GLY A 398 17.05 -23.90 -15.33
C GLY A 398 17.92 -22.76 -14.80
N GLN A 399 18.19 -21.73 -15.60
CA GLN A 399 19.10 -20.63 -15.26
C GLN A 399 18.48 -19.25 -15.52
N GLY A 400 17.70 -19.08 -16.59
CA GLY A 400 17.10 -17.79 -16.94
C GLY A 400 16.00 -17.38 -15.96
N ILE A 401 16.17 -16.30 -15.21
CA ILE A 401 15.11 -15.79 -14.32
C ILE A 401 14.03 -15.13 -15.16
N LEU A 402 12.80 -15.65 -15.06
CA LEU A 402 11.64 -15.11 -15.75
C LEU A 402 10.86 -14.15 -14.86
N ARG A 403 10.84 -14.43 -13.55
CA ARG A 403 10.05 -13.72 -12.54
C ARG A 403 10.76 -13.75 -11.20
N ALA A 404 10.62 -12.69 -10.41
CA ALA A 404 11.23 -12.59 -9.10
C ALA A 404 10.31 -11.86 -8.10
N THR A 405 10.22 -12.42 -6.90
CA THR A 405 9.72 -11.74 -5.70
C THR A 405 10.83 -11.74 -4.66
N VAL A 406 11.16 -10.58 -4.08
CA VAL A 406 12.24 -10.41 -3.11
C VAL A 406 11.73 -9.72 -1.86
N VAL A 407 11.88 -10.39 -0.71
CA VAL A 407 11.39 -9.93 0.59
C VAL A 407 12.58 -9.64 1.50
N LYS A 408 12.73 -8.38 1.93
CA LYS A 408 13.73 -7.98 2.93
C LYS A 408 13.43 -8.64 4.28
N VAL A 409 14.44 -9.18 4.97
CA VAL A 409 14.31 -9.80 6.30
C VAL A 409 15.46 -9.41 7.23
N ARG A 410 15.28 -9.66 8.52
CA ARG A 410 16.32 -9.62 9.57
C ARG A 410 16.66 -11.05 9.99
N PHE A 411 17.89 -11.28 10.44
CA PHE A 411 18.32 -12.58 10.95
C PHE A 411 18.44 -12.63 12.45
#